data_AF-A0AAJ0X257-F1
#
_entry.id   AF-A0AAJ0X257-F1
#
_cell.length_a   1.000
_cell.length_b   1.000
_cell.length_c   1.000
_cell.angle_alpha   90.00
_cell.angle_beta   90.00
_cell.angle_gamma   90.00
#
_symmetry.space_group_name_H-M   'P 1'
#
loop_
_entity.id
_entity.type
_entity.pdbx_description
1 polymer ?
#
loop_
_entity_poly.entity_id
_entity_poly.type
_entity_poly.pdbx_seq_one_letter_code
_entity_poly.pdbx_strand_id
1 'polypeptide(L)'
;MSRKGLELPTNTLIILAIGIIVMLTLVVFFTTGSKQSTSATVTQNEFRAECLKYFNQGCCTAAATDATCIALVPTAQKAIGTTDGTKIQNVCCNK
;
A
#
# COMPACT_ATOMS: atom_id res chain seq x y z
N MET A 1 5.35 39.63 -41.95
CA MET A 1 4.77 39.03 -40.73
C MET A 1 5.84 39.08 -39.64
N SER A 2 5.79 40.11 -38.79
CA SER A 2 6.80 40.32 -37.76
C SER A 2 6.48 39.40 -36.57
N ARG A 3 7.26 38.34 -36.39
CA ARG A 3 7.19 37.53 -35.17
C ARG A 3 7.68 38.42 -34.04
N LYS A 4 6.75 38.97 -33.24
CA LYS A 4 7.08 39.63 -31.98
C LYS A 4 7.59 38.54 -31.03
N GLY A 5 8.90 38.27 -31.08
CA GLY A 5 9.58 37.53 -30.04
C GLY A 5 9.46 38.37 -28.79
N LEU A 6 8.69 37.87 -27.80
CA LEU A 6 8.70 38.44 -26.47
C LEU A 6 10.06 38.07 -25.89
N GLU A 7 11.05 38.95 -26.06
CA GLU A 7 12.36 38.79 -25.39
C GLU A 7 12.10 38.96 -23.90
N LEU A 8 11.81 37.84 -23.23
CA LEU A 8 11.69 37.84 -21.78
C LEU A 8 13.06 38.17 -21.20
N PRO A 9 13.13 39.11 -20.24
CA PRO A 9 14.36 39.38 -19.52
C PRO A 9 14.91 38.07 -18.95
N THR A 10 16.24 37.87 -19.02
CA THR A 10 16.90 36.64 -18.56
C THR A 10 16.47 36.25 -17.14
N ASN A 11 16.28 37.24 -16.27
CA ASN A 11 15.79 37.03 -14.91
C ASN A 11 14.41 36.36 -14.87
N THR A 12 13.49 36.76 -15.75
CA THR A 12 12.15 36.16 -15.85
C THR A 12 12.24 34.72 -16.34
N LEU A 13 13.12 34.45 -17.30
CA LEU A 13 13.34 33.11 -17.85
C LEU A 13 13.92 32.16 -16.79
N ILE A 14 14.86 32.64 -15.96
CA ILE A 14 15.44 31.89 -14.84
C ILE A 14 14.37 31.55 -13.79
N ILE A 15 13.54 32.53 -13.39
CA ILE A 15 12.46 32.30 -12.42
C ILE A 15 11.46 31.25 -12.95
N LEU A 16 11.13 31.31 -14.24
CA LEU A 16 10.22 30.37 -14.89
C LEU A 16 10.80 28.96 -14.91
N ALA A 17 12.10 28.82 -15.21
CA ALA A 17 12.80 27.54 -15.18
C ALA A 17 12.84 26.92 -13.78
N ILE A 18 13.14 27.72 -12.74
CA ILE A 18 13.15 27.25 -11.35
C ILE A 18 11.74 26.81 -10.93
N GLY A 19 10.71 27.57 -11.29
CA GLY A 19 9.32 27.22 -11.00
C GLY A 19 8.91 25.87 -11.59
N ILE A 20 9.30 25.60 -12.85
CA ILE A 20 9.04 24.31 -13.50
C ILE A 20 9.77 23.16 -12.79
N ILE A 21 11.03 23.35 -12.41
CA ILE A 21 11.83 22.32 -11.72
C ILE A 21 11.18 21.98 -10.37
N VAL A 22 10.79 22.97 -9.57
CA VAL A 22 10.11 22.76 -8.28
C VAL A 22 8.77 22.06 -8.46
N MET A 23 8.01 22.41 -9.49
CA MET A 23 6.73 21.76 -9.78
C MET A 23 6.93 20.28 -10.16
N LEU A 24 7.93 19.99 -10.98
CA LEU A 24 8.29 18.62 -11.35
C LEU A 24 8.77 17.79 -10.15
N THR A 25 9.61 18.34 -9.28
CA THR A 25 10.08 17.61 -8.08
C THR A 25 8.92 17.31 -7.12
N LEU A 26 8.00 18.24 -6.93
CA LEU A 26 6.79 18.01 -6.13
C LEU A 26 5.90 16.92 -6.76
N VAL A 27 5.64 16.97 -8.06
CA VAL A 27 4.84 15.94 -8.75
C VAL A 27 5.48 14.56 -8.61
N VAL A 28 6.80 14.44 -8.77
CA VAL A 28 7.50 13.16 -8.55
C VAL A 28 7.40 12.71 -7.10
N PHE A 29 7.55 13.61 -6.13
CA PHE A 29 7.44 13.27 -4.71
C PHE A 29 6.04 12.77 -4.33
N PHE A 30 4.98 13.46 -4.77
CA PHE A 30 3.60 13.05 -4.55
C PHE A 30 3.24 11.77 -5.32
N THR A 31 3.68 11.61 -6.57
CA THR A 31 3.37 10.40 -7.36
C THR A 31 4.13 9.16 -6.89
N THR A 32 5.34 9.32 -6.33
CA THR A 32 6.12 8.20 -5.78
C THR A 32 5.63 7.84 -4.37
N GLY A 33 5.23 8.81 -3.56
CA GLY A 33 4.65 8.55 -2.23
C GLY A 33 3.25 7.93 -2.24
N SER A 34 2.49 8.08 -3.33
CA SER A 34 1.10 7.61 -3.42
C SER A 34 0.93 6.14 -3.81
N LYS A 35 2.00 5.42 -4.19
CA LYS A 35 1.87 4.03 -4.66
C LYS A 35 1.74 2.99 -3.55
N GLN A 36 1.76 3.39 -2.28
CA GLN A 36 1.86 2.45 -1.14
C GLN A 36 0.57 2.32 -0.30
N SER A 37 -0.58 2.88 -0.71
CA SER A 37 -1.84 2.75 0.09
C SER A 37 -2.91 1.86 -0.53
N THR A 38 -2.95 1.68 -1.85
CA THR A 38 -4.02 0.90 -2.49
C THR A 38 -3.83 -0.60 -2.33
N SER A 39 -2.59 -1.11 -2.35
CA SER A 39 -2.31 -2.54 -2.17
C SER A 39 -2.57 -3.03 -0.74
N ALA A 40 -2.30 -2.21 0.28
CA ALA A 40 -2.51 -2.59 1.68
C ALA A 40 -4.00 -2.75 2.04
N THR A 41 -4.87 -1.97 1.40
CA THR A 41 -6.32 -2.02 1.66
C THR A 41 -6.95 -3.26 1.02
N VAL A 42 -6.51 -3.64 -0.19
CA VAL A 42 -7.00 -4.84 -0.88
C VAL A 42 -6.57 -6.11 -0.13
N THR A 43 -5.30 -6.19 0.30
CA THR A 43 -4.81 -7.35 1.04
C THR A 43 -5.44 -7.49 2.43
N GLN A 44 -5.79 -6.39 3.10
CA GLN A 44 -6.54 -6.47 4.36
C GLN A 44 -7.96 -7.03 4.18
N ASN A 45 -8.68 -6.63 3.13
CA ASN A 45 -10.02 -7.16 2.88
C ASN A 45 -10.00 -8.65 2.52
N GLU A 46 -9.05 -9.10 1.69
CA GLU A 46 -8.84 -10.53 1.40
C GLU A 46 -8.50 -11.32 2.68
N PHE A 47 -7.60 -10.77 3.50
CA PHE A 47 -7.23 -11.40 4.76
C PHE A 47 -8.39 -11.49 5.74
N ARG A 48 -9.26 -10.47 5.79
CA ARG A 48 -10.46 -10.50 6.65
C ARG A 48 -11.47 -11.55 6.18
N ALA A 49 -11.63 -11.72 4.87
CA ALA A 49 -12.47 -12.77 4.29
C ALA A 49 -11.92 -14.18 4.59
N GLU A 50 -10.60 -14.36 4.51
CA GLU A 50 -9.93 -15.60 4.89
C GLU A 50 -9.97 -15.86 6.40
N CYS A 51 -9.83 -14.84 7.25
CA CYS A 51 -10.04 -14.97 8.70
C CYS A 51 -11.45 -15.43 9.05
N LEU A 52 -12.47 -14.99 8.31
CA LEU A 52 -13.85 -15.47 8.48
C LEU A 52 -14.00 -16.95 8.14
N LYS A 53 -13.33 -17.42 7.08
CA LYS A 53 -13.28 -18.85 6.75
C LYS A 53 -12.54 -19.64 7.83
N TYR A 54 -11.41 -19.11 8.31
CA TYR A 54 -10.64 -19.68 9.41
C TYR A 54 -11.47 -19.83 10.69
N PHE A 55 -12.22 -18.79 11.06
CA PHE A 55 -13.16 -18.82 12.18
C PHE A 55 -14.26 -19.87 11.97
N ASN A 56 -14.91 -19.88 10.80
CA ASN A 56 -15.99 -20.81 10.47
C ASN A 56 -15.53 -22.28 10.42
N GLN A 57 -14.24 -22.53 10.15
CA GLN A 57 -13.64 -23.87 10.22
C GLN A 57 -13.30 -24.32 11.65
N GLY A 58 -13.52 -23.48 12.67
CA GLY A 58 -13.23 -23.82 14.07
C GLY A 58 -11.76 -23.68 14.45
N CYS A 59 -10.94 -23.03 13.61
CA CYS A 59 -9.51 -22.86 13.87
C CYS A 59 -9.18 -21.92 15.06
N CYS A 60 -10.18 -21.22 15.59
CA CYS A 60 -10.03 -20.41 16.81
C CYS A 60 -10.01 -21.24 18.10
N THR A 61 -10.46 -22.49 18.04
CA THR A 61 -10.43 -23.45 19.15
C THR A 61 -9.46 -24.60 18.89
N ALA A 62 -9.08 -24.83 17.63
CA ALA A 62 -8.05 -25.78 17.24
C ALA A 62 -6.65 -25.26 17.59
N ALA A 63 -5.68 -26.17 17.74
CA ALA A 63 -4.29 -25.76 17.89
C ALA A 63 -3.85 -25.01 16.62
N ALA A 64 -3.10 -23.91 16.78
CA ALA A 64 -2.57 -23.13 15.64
C ALA A 64 -1.73 -23.97 14.64
N THR A 65 -1.37 -25.19 15.02
CA THR A 65 -0.62 -26.19 14.25
C THR A 65 -1.49 -27.14 13.43
N ASP A 66 -2.82 -27.03 13.46
CA ASP A 66 -3.69 -27.89 12.65
C ASP A 66 -3.51 -27.61 11.16
N ALA A 67 -3.33 -28.67 10.36
CA ALA A 67 -2.97 -28.56 8.94
C ALA A 67 -4.02 -27.79 8.11
N THR A 68 -5.29 -27.85 8.53
CA THR A 68 -6.41 -27.08 7.97
C THR A 68 -6.29 -25.58 8.25
N CYS A 69 -5.73 -25.22 9.41
CA CYS A 69 -5.55 -23.85 9.87
C CYS A 69 -4.26 -23.21 9.31
N ILE A 70 -3.23 -24.02 9.02
CA ILE A 70 -1.96 -23.57 8.44
C ILE A 70 -2.14 -23.01 7.00
N ALA A 71 -3.20 -23.39 6.28
CA ALA A 71 -3.48 -22.90 4.93
C ALA A 71 -3.63 -21.37 4.83
N LEU A 72 -3.88 -20.67 5.95
CA LEU A 72 -3.99 -19.21 6.01
C LEU A 72 -2.64 -18.48 6.11
N VAL A 73 -1.55 -19.18 6.47
CA VAL A 73 -0.19 -18.63 6.63
C VAL A 73 0.29 -17.80 5.43
N PRO A 74 0.19 -18.26 4.16
CA PRO A 74 0.63 -17.47 3.02
C PRO A 74 -0.18 -16.18 2.82
N THR A 75 -1.48 -16.20 3.15
CA THR A 75 -2.34 -15.01 3.03
C THR A 75 -2.08 -14.03 4.17
N ALA A 76 -1.89 -14.54 5.39
CA ALA A 76 -1.48 -13.73 6.53
C ALA A 76 -0.10 -13.10 6.34
N GLN A 77 0.85 -13.82 5.74
CA GLN A 77 2.16 -13.27 5.43
C GLN A 77 2.06 -12.09 4.46
N LYS A 78 1.16 -12.18 3.46
CA LYS A 78 0.90 -11.10 2.51
C LYS A 78 0.15 -9.90 3.12
N ALA A 79 -0.71 -10.12 4.11
CA ALA A 79 -1.59 -9.08 4.65
C ALA A 79 -1.09 -8.41 5.93
N ILE A 80 -0.51 -9.19 6.85
CA ILE A 80 -0.02 -8.72 8.16
C ILE A 80 1.47 -9.00 8.38
N GLY A 81 2.17 -9.53 7.38
CA GLY A 81 3.62 -9.74 7.43
C GLY A 81 4.07 -10.83 8.41
N THR A 82 3.19 -11.76 8.78
CA THR A 82 3.51 -12.83 9.74
C THR A 82 3.16 -14.21 9.21
N THR A 83 4.01 -15.18 9.53
CA THR A 83 3.77 -16.62 9.30
C THR A 83 3.49 -17.37 10.59
N ASP A 84 3.47 -16.65 11.72
CA ASP A 84 3.28 -17.21 13.05
C ASP A 84 1.81 -17.55 13.27
N GLY A 85 1.49 -18.85 13.30
CA GLY A 85 0.12 -19.34 13.46
C GLY A 85 -0.58 -18.79 14.70
N THR A 86 0.14 -18.53 15.78
CA THR A 86 -0.43 -17.96 17.02
C THR A 86 -0.82 -16.50 16.84
N LYS A 87 -0.02 -15.73 16.10
CA LYS A 87 -0.35 -14.34 15.75
C LYS A 87 -1.53 -14.27 14.79
N ILE A 88 -1.59 -15.18 13.81
CA ILE A 88 -2.71 -15.28 12.87
C ILE A 88 -4.00 -15.60 13.63
N GLN A 89 -3.96 -16.60 14.51
CA GLN A 89 -5.09 -16.96 15.36
C GLN A 89 -5.52 -15.77 16.22
N ASN A 90 -4.57 -15.06 16.84
CA ASN A 90 -4.88 -13.88 17.64
C ASN A 90 -5.52 -12.75 16.79
N VAL A 91 -5.09 -12.55 15.55
CA VAL A 91 -5.68 -11.53 14.67
C VAL A 91 -7.07 -11.95 14.13
N CYS A 92 -7.26 -13.22 13.78
CA CYS A 92 -8.53 -13.70 13.22
C CYS A 92 -9.59 -14.03 14.28
N CYS A 93 -9.19 -14.38 15.50
CA CYS A 93 -10.07 -14.93 16.54
C CYS A 93 -10.30 -13.98 17.72
N ASN A 94 -9.44 -12.99 17.92
CA ASN A 94 -9.61 -12.01 18.97
C ASN A 94 -10.49 -10.87 18.42
N LYS A 95 -11.71 -10.74 18.96
CA LYS A 95 -12.68 -9.71 18.59
C LYS A 95 -12.29 -8.34 19.17
#